data_AF-A0A8J3UKR7-F1
#
_entry.id   AF-A0A8J3UKR7-F1
#
_cell.length_a   1.000
_cell.length_b   1.000
_cell.length_c   1.000
_cell.angle_alpha   90.00
_cell.angle_beta   90.00
_cell.angle_gamma   90.00
#
_symmetry.space_group_name_H-M   'P 1'
#
loop_
_entity.id
_entity.type
_entity.pdbx_description
1 polymer ?
#
loop_
_entity_poly.entity_id
_entity_poly.type
_entity_poly.pdbx_seq_one_letter_code
_entity_poly.pdbx_strand_id
1 'polypeptide(L)'
;MRQHKIIRFILTLLLWAILVGAPNYLSIVADRRIDLESMVLSDSIHLAIFLSPMLPLALVARMVSYRARDCLFYLIPFYGVYVFSITILWRFAYLPARDWPQRPNENRI
;
A
#
# COMPACT_ATOMS: atom_id res chain seq x y z
N MET A 1 -4.49 -13.70 -23.92
CA MET A 1 -3.39 -12.85 -23.39
C MET A 1 -3.80 -11.44 -22.97
N ARG A 2 -4.53 -10.65 -23.79
CA ARG A 2 -4.86 -9.24 -23.46
C ARG A 2 -5.82 -9.08 -22.27
N GLN A 3 -6.80 -9.98 -22.13
CA GLN A 3 -7.79 -9.92 -21.04
C GLN A 3 -7.17 -10.10 -19.64
N HIS A 4 -6.15 -10.96 -19.47
CA HIS A 4 -5.47 -11.13 -18.18
C HIS A 4 -4.75 -9.87 -17.71
N LYS A 5 -4.20 -9.06 -18.64
CA LYS A 5 -3.53 -7.80 -18.29
C LYS A 5 -4.52 -6.73 -17.80
N ILE A 6 -5.72 -6.69 -18.42
CA ILE A 6 -6.78 -5.76 -18.02
C ILE A 6 -7.32 -6.10 -16.64
N ILE A 7 -7.60 -7.38 -16.37
CA ILE A 7 -8.07 -7.83 -15.06
C ILE A 7 -7.04 -7.52 -13.98
N ARG A 8 -5.75 -7.82 -14.21
CA ARG A 8 -4.66 -7.49 -13.29
C ARG A 8 -4.62 -5.98 -13.00
N PHE A 9 -4.76 -5.15 -14.02
CA PHE A 9 -4.79 -3.69 -13.87
C PHE A 9 -5.98 -3.22 -13.04
N ILE A 10 -7.19 -3.70 -13.34
CA ILE A 10 -8.40 -3.37 -12.58
C ILE A 10 -8.24 -3.78 -11.11
N LEU A 11 -7.80 -5.02 -10.85
CA LEU A 11 -7.57 -5.50 -9.49
C LEU A 11 -6.52 -4.68 -8.75
N THR A 12 -5.44 -4.30 -9.43
CA THR A 12 -4.40 -3.43 -8.85
C THR A 12 -4.97 -2.08 -8.46
N LEU A 13 -5.77 -1.45 -9.33
CA LEU A 13 -6.40 -0.16 -9.04
C LEU A 13 -7.42 -0.27 -7.90
N LEU A 14 -8.23 -1.32 -7.87
CA LEU A 14 -9.21 -1.55 -6.79
C LEU A 14 -8.50 -1.75 -5.44
N LEU A 15 -7.48 -2.61 -5.41
CA LEU A 15 -6.68 -2.82 -4.20
C LEU A 15 -5.98 -1.53 -3.75
N TRP A 16 -5.43 -0.76 -4.70
CA TRP A 16 -4.78 0.50 -4.39
C TRP A 16 -5.77 1.53 -3.85
N ALA A 17 -6.94 1.67 -4.47
CA ALA A 17 -7.98 2.58 -4.03
C ALA A 17 -8.47 2.23 -2.61
N ILE A 18 -8.63 0.94 -2.29
CA ILE A 18 -9.10 0.50 -0.98
C ILE A 18 -8.00 0.61 0.09
N LEU A 19 -6.81 0.08 -0.19
CA LEU A 19 -5.75 -0.06 0.82
C LEU A 19 -4.91 1.20 1.00
N VAL A 20 -4.88 2.10 0.02
CA VAL A 20 -4.02 3.28 0.01
C VAL A 20 -4.82 4.54 -0.24
N GLY A 21 -5.60 4.59 -1.32
CA GLY A 21 -6.36 5.77 -1.73
C GLY A 21 -7.37 6.22 -0.67
N ALA A 22 -8.20 5.30 -0.17
CA ALA A 22 -9.23 5.58 0.81
C ALA A 22 -8.64 6.05 2.15
N PRO A 23 -7.62 5.39 2.75
CA PRO A 23 -6.93 5.94 3.92
C PRO A 23 -6.32 7.32 3.70
N ASN A 24 -5.66 7.58 2.57
CA ASN A 24 -5.10 8.91 2.29
C ASN A 24 -6.19 9.97 2.20
N TYR A 25 -7.27 9.68 1.47
CA TYR A 25 -8.41 10.58 1.37
C TYR A 25 -9.05 10.82 2.75
N LEU A 26 -9.27 9.77 3.53
CA LEU A 26 -9.83 9.87 4.88
C LEU A 26 -8.93 10.66 5.82
N SER A 27 -7.60 10.53 5.72
CA SER A 27 -6.67 11.34 6.54
C SER A 27 -6.84 12.83 6.24
N ILE A 28 -6.89 13.22 4.96
CA ILE A 28 -7.10 14.62 4.54
C ILE A 28 -8.48 15.14 4.98
N VAL A 29 -9.51 14.30 4.91
CA VAL A 29 -10.86 14.68 5.33
C VAL A 29 -10.96 14.80 6.86
N ALA A 30 -10.31 13.90 7.60
CA ALA A 30 -10.26 13.93 9.06
C ALA A 30 -9.57 15.23 9.53
N ASP A 31 -8.41 15.56 8.96
CA ASP A 31 -7.67 16.79 9.25
C ASP A 31 -8.52 18.06 9.05
N ARG A 32 -9.36 18.10 8.01
CA ARG A 32 -10.21 19.25 7.69
C ARG A 32 -11.50 19.36 8.50
N ARG A 33 -12.00 18.25 9.05
CA ARG A 33 -13.33 18.20 9.72
C ARG A 33 -13.22 18.15 11.23
N ILE A 34 -12.08 17.74 11.75
CA ILE A 34 -11.86 17.56 13.16
C ILE A 34 -11.36 18.91 13.73
N ASP A 35 -12.30 19.81 14.00
CA ASP A 35 -12.10 20.98 14.89
C ASP A 35 -12.09 20.52 16.36
N LEU A 36 -11.27 19.51 16.70
CA LEU A 36 -11.10 19.13 18.10
C LEU A 36 -10.30 20.21 18.81
N GLU A 37 -10.78 20.66 19.96
CA GLU A 37 -10.10 21.65 20.83
C GLU A 37 -8.64 21.29 21.16
N SER A 38 -8.25 20.02 20.97
CA SER A 38 -6.86 19.56 21.09
C SER A 38 -6.24 19.24 19.72
N MET A 39 -5.37 20.15 19.24
CA MET A 39 -4.51 19.98 18.06
C MET A 39 -3.81 18.61 18.02
N VAL A 40 -3.32 18.14 19.18
CA VAL A 40 -2.60 16.86 19.34
C VAL A 40 -3.45 15.64 18.95
N LEU A 41 -4.74 15.62 19.29
CA LEU A 41 -5.61 14.49 18.99
C LEU A 41 -5.96 14.44 17.51
N SER A 42 -6.19 15.61 16.89
CA SER A 42 -6.43 15.70 15.44
C SER A 42 -5.21 15.21 14.65
N ASP A 43 -4.02 15.70 14.98
CA ASP A 43 -2.75 15.29 14.36
C ASP A 43 -2.51 13.78 14.51
N SER A 44 -2.80 13.23 15.70
CA SER A 44 -2.64 11.80 15.99
C SER A 44 -3.59 10.94 15.14
N ILE A 45 -4.84 11.38 14.95
CA ILE A 45 -5.83 10.68 14.11
C ILE A 45 -5.42 10.74 12.64
N HIS A 46 -5.05 11.93 12.15
CA HIS A 46 -4.56 12.11 10.79
C HIS A 46 -3.39 11.16 10.52
N LEU A 47 -2.39 11.15 11.40
CA LEU A 47 -1.20 10.31 11.26
C LEU A 47 -1.55 8.81 11.32
N ALA A 48 -2.41 8.39 12.25
CA ALA A 48 -2.82 6.99 12.36
C ALA A 48 -3.52 6.50 11.08
N ILE A 49 -4.42 7.30 10.50
CA ILE A 49 -5.10 6.96 9.25
C ILE A 49 -4.09 6.95 8.09
N PHE A 50 -3.22 7.96 7.99
CA PHE A 50 -2.22 8.06 6.94
C PHE A 50 -1.23 6.88 6.94
N LEU A 51 -0.82 6.40 8.12
CA LEU A 51 0.12 5.28 8.26
C LEU A 51 -0.54 3.90 8.16
N SER A 52 -1.87 3.82 8.27
CA SER A 52 -2.61 2.55 8.22
C SER A 52 -2.31 1.66 6.99
N PRO A 53 -2.02 2.18 5.77
CA PRO A 53 -1.65 1.36 4.61
C PRO A 53 -0.34 0.58 4.77
N MET A 54 0.56 1.00 5.67
CA MET A 54 1.85 0.32 5.86
C MET A 54 1.69 -1.12 6.34
N LEU A 55 0.66 -1.39 7.15
CA LEU A 55 0.40 -2.73 7.71
C LEU A 55 -0.02 -3.74 6.63
N PRO A 56 -1.08 -3.51 5.82
CA PRO A 56 -1.42 -4.41 4.72
C PRO A 56 -0.29 -4.47 3.66
N LEU A 57 0.39 -3.35 3.37
CA LEU A 57 1.53 -3.38 2.44
C LEU A 57 2.69 -4.23 2.96
N ALA A 58 2.97 -4.24 4.26
CA ALA A 58 4.00 -5.09 4.86
C ALA A 58 3.66 -6.58 4.77
N LEU A 59 2.38 -6.94 4.94
CA LEU A 59 1.90 -8.32 4.79
C LEU A 59 2.03 -8.77 3.34
N VAL A 60 1.51 -7.97 2.41
CA VAL A 60 1.52 -8.27 0.98
C VAL A 60 2.94 -8.28 0.41
N ALA A 61 3.82 -7.39 0.89
CA ALA A 61 5.24 -7.32 0.50
C ALA A 61 5.94 -8.68 0.60
N ARG A 62 5.68 -9.44 1.67
CA ARG A 62 6.27 -10.77 1.89
C ARG A 62 5.88 -11.78 0.81
N MET A 63 4.69 -11.65 0.24
CA MET A 63 4.16 -12.55 -0.79
C MET A 63 4.69 -12.22 -2.18
N VAL A 64 5.18 -11.00 -2.37
CA VAL A 64 5.73 -10.50 -3.65
C VAL A 64 7.24 -10.25 -3.59
N SER A 65 7.90 -10.89 -2.61
CA SER A 65 9.36 -11.00 -2.47
C SER A 65 10.08 -9.72 -2.12
N TYR A 66 9.33 -8.81 -1.55
CA TYR A 66 9.86 -7.74 -0.71
C TYR A 66 9.96 -8.24 0.74
N ARG A 67 10.70 -7.50 1.56
CA ARG A 67 10.70 -7.69 3.02
C ARG A 67 9.54 -6.92 3.62
N ALA A 68 9.01 -7.40 4.76
CA ALA A 68 7.99 -6.66 5.50
C ALA A 68 8.46 -5.21 5.82
N ARG A 69 9.73 -5.05 6.20
CA ARG A 69 10.34 -3.73 6.49
C ARG A 69 10.42 -2.79 5.29
N ASP A 70 10.31 -3.30 4.06
CA ASP A 70 10.32 -2.45 2.87
C ASP A 70 9.04 -1.59 2.82
N CYS A 71 8.02 -1.88 3.65
CA CYS A 71 6.87 -1.00 3.85
C CYS A 71 7.25 0.42 4.29
N LEU A 72 8.44 0.63 4.86
CA LEU A 72 8.95 1.96 5.20
C LEU A 72 9.10 2.87 3.97
N PHE A 73 9.24 2.30 2.76
CA PHE A 73 9.21 3.09 1.52
C PHE A 73 7.90 3.83 1.30
N TYR A 74 6.82 3.41 1.97
CA TYR A 74 5.55 4.12 1.99
C TYR A 74 5.68 5.56 2.53
N LEU A 75 6.63 5.80 3.45
CA LEU A 75 6.86 7.10 4.07
C LEU A 75 7.52 8.11 3.12
N ILE A 76 8.07 7.66 1.99
CA ILE A 76 8.67 8.55 1.01
C ILE A 76 7.54 9.29 0.28
N PRO A 77 7.46 10.63 0.36
CA PRO A 77 6.39 11.40 -0.30
C PRO A 77 6.32 11.09 -1.79
N PHE A 78 5.10 10.99 -2.32
CA PHE A 78 4.78 10.57 -3.70
C PHE A 78 5.21 9.14 -4.07
N TYR A 79 6.46 8.76 -3.84
CA TYR A 79 6.99 7.43 -4.15
C TYR A 79 6.23 6.33 -3.41
N GLY A 80 6.04 6.49 -2.10
CA GLY A 80 5.36 5.51 -1.26
C GLY A 80 3.91 5.26 -1.68
N VAL A 81 3.18 6.36 -1.91
CA VAL A 81 1.75 6.35 -2.21
C VAL A 81 1.48 5.90 -3.65
N TYR A 82 2.28 6.30 -4.63
CA TYR A 82 1.97 6.08 -6.05
C TYR A 82 2.88 5.08 -6.76
N VAL A 83 4.14 4.91 -6.34
CA VAL A 83 5.09 4.03 -7.03
C VAL A 83 5.21 2.70 -6.31
N PHE A 84 5.60 2.75 -5.03
CA PHE A 84 5.86 1.58 -4.21
C PHE A 84 4.60 0.73 -4.00
N SER A 85 3.51 1.35 -3.55
CA SER A 85 2.26 0.64 -3.28
C SER A 85 1.65 0.03 -4.54
N ILE A 86 1.59 0.76 -5.66
CA ILE A 86 1.11 0.24 -6.96
C ILE A 86 1.98 -0.93 -7.42
N THR A 87 3.31 -0.83 -7.27
CA THR A 87 4.23 -1.92 -7.66
C THR A 87 3.97 -3.20 -6.85
N ILE A 88 3.80 -3.08 -5.53
CA ILE A 88 3.51 -4.24 -4.67
C ILE A 88 2.15 -4.85 -5.04
N LEU A 89 1.11 -4.03 -5.18
CA LEU A 89 -0.24 -4.49 -5.48
C LEU A 89 -0.36 -5.08 -6.88
N TRP A 90 0.39 -4.56 -7.85
CA TRP A 90 0.50 -5.11 -9.20
C TRP A 90 1.11 -6.51 -9.21
N ARG A 91 2.11 -6.75 -8.36
CA ARG A 91 2.67 -8.09 -8.17
C ARG A 91 1.65 -8.99 -7.47
N PHE A 92 1.02 -8.51 -6.41
CA PHE A 92 0.07 -9.30 -5.62
C PHE A 92 -1.14 -9.74 -6.44
N ALA A 93 -1.69 -8.85 -7.27
CA ALA A 93 -2.82 -9.13 -8.16
C ALA A 93 -2.54 -10.19 -9.24
N TYR A 94 -1.28 -10.62 -9.39
CA TYR A 94 -0.87 -11.61 -10.37
C TYR A 94 -0.43 -12.94 -9.75
N LEU A 95 -0.55 -13.09 -8.43
CA LEU A 95 -0.35 -14.39 -7.81
C LEU A 95 -1.45 -15.38 -8.26
N PRO A 96 -1.11 -16.66 -8.48
CA PRO A 96 0.21 -17.29 -8.32
C PRO A 96 1.13 -17.19 -9.56
N ALA A 97 0.66 -16.58 -10.66
CA ALA A 97 1.38 -16.47 -11.94
C ALA A 97 2.50 -15.44 -11.90
N ARG A 98 3.53 -15.68 -11.09
CA ARG A 98 4.60 -14.72 -10.80
C ARG A 98 5.47 -14.37 -12.03
N ASP A 99 5.63 -13.07 -12.30
CA ASP A 99 6.48 -12.53 -13.39
C ASP A 99 7.76 -11.80 -12.91
N TRP A 100 8.08 -11.88 -11.61
CA TRP A 100 9.28 -11.27 -11.02
C TRP A 100 10.19 -12.32 -10.36
N PRO A 101 11.52 -12.11 -10.34
CA PRO A 101 12.47 -13.05 -9.74
C PRO A 101 12.26 -13.20 -8.23
N GLN A 102 12.55 -14.40 -7.73
CA GLN A 102 12.64 -14.68 -6.29
C GLN A 102 13.82 -13.98 -5.65
N ARG A 103 13.66 -13.59 -4.39
CA ARG A 103 14.78 -13.09 -3.60
C ARG A 103 15.74 -14.28 -3.36
N PRO A 104 17.07 -14.10 -3.44
CA PRO A 104 18.03 -15.19 -3.28
C PRO A 104 17.88 -16.05 -2.02
N ASN A 105 17.33 -15.46 -0.94
CA ASN A 105 17.14 -16.13 0.35
C ASN A 105 15.67 -16.47 0.65
N GLU A 106 14.77 -16.41 -0.33
CA GLU A 106 13.33 -16.66 -0.12
C GLU A 106 13.04 -18.15 0.13
N ASN A 107 13.81 -19.05 -0.49
CA ASN A 107 13.65 -20.50 -0.42
C ASN A 107 14.61 -21.17 0.57
N ARG A 108 15.30 -20.40 1.43
CA ARG A 108 16.27 -20.91 2.43
C ARG A 108 15.65 -21.07 3.83
N ILE A 109 14.36 -21.38 3.91
CA ILE A 109 13.66 -21.63 5.17
C ILE A 109 13.43 -23.13 5.29
#